data_AF-A0A951BEI7-F1
#
_entry.id   AF-A0A951BEI7-F1
#
_cell.length_a   1.000
_cell.length_b   1.000
_cell.length_c   1.000
_cell.angle_alpha   90.00
_cell.angle_beta   90.00
_cell.angle_gamma   90.00
#
_symmetry.space_group_name_H-M   'P 1'
#
loop_
_entity.id
_entity.type
_entity.pdbx_description
1 polymer ?
#
loop_
_entity_poly.entity_id
_entity_poly.type
_entity_poly.pdbx_seq_one_letter_code
_entity_poly.pdbx_strand_id
1 'polypeptide(L)'
;MLAEIPLIDVRDGGPLRHARLRREAALLIRQACFAGVPRFLGGGLALADRGAAWWLSRSASCYAAELEAIAELIAGTGIHTMNMSYQWGCTTAALPQAEATMLLRTLDWPFAGLGRGVEVAWQKGPAGEFFNVTWPGAVGVITGMAPGRFAAVINQAPLRRRVWLPGCRAIDYGVNLVQTVARERGWPP
;
A
#
# COMPACT_ATOMS: atom_id res chain seq x y z
N MET A 1 27.51 -2.59 3.09
CA MET A 1 27.02 -2.04 1.81
C MET A 1 25.51 -2.26 1.78
N LEU A 2 24.72 -1.19 1.59
CA LEU A 2 23.26 -1.33 1.46
C LEU A 2 22.93 -1.97 0.12
N ALA A 3 21.88 -2.79 0.06
CA ALA A 3 21.41 -3.36 -1.20
C ALA A 3 20.87 -2.24 -2.10
N GLU A 4 21.17 -2.32 -3.39
CA GLU A 4 20.62 -1.43 -4.40
C GLU A 4 19.11 -1.67 -4.53
N ILE A 5 18.32 -0.59 -4.58
CA ILE A 5 16.87 -0.67 -4.78
C ILE A 5 16.61 -0.71 -6.29
N PRO A 6 15.95 -1.77 -6.84
CA PRO A 6 15.72 -1.87 -8.28
C PRO A 6 14.83 -0.75 -8.81
N LEU A 7 15.17 -0.21 -9.99
CA LEU A 7 14.33 0.70 -10.77
C LEU A 7 13.67 -0.06 -11.92
N ILE A 8 12.35 -0.14 -11.96
CA ILE A 8 11.58 -0.86 -12.97
C ILE A 8 10.78 0.13 -13.83
N ASP A 9 11.03 0.12 -15.14
CA ASP A 9 10.24 0.92 -16.09
C ASP A 9 8.89 0.27 -16.39
N VAL A 10 7.84 0.96 -15.95
CA VAL A 10 6.44 0.53 -16.12
C VAL A 10 5.57 1.66 -16.65
N ARG A 11 6.17 2.63 -17.35
CA ARG A 11 5.45 3.77 -17.94
C ARG A 11 4.32 3.32 -18.87
N ASP A 12 4.57 2.27 -19.66
CA ASP A 12 3.56 1.65 -20.51
C ASP A 12 2.94 0.42 -19.84
N GLY A 13 1.98 0.65 -18.94
CA GLY A 13 1.17 -0.41 -18.31
C GLY A 13 1.09 -0.39 -16.79
N GLY A 14 1.76 0.54 -16.12
CA GLY A 14 1.54 0.87 -14.71
C GLY A 14 1.77 -0.29 -13.73
N PRO A 15 1.08 -0.26 -12.58
CA PRO A 15 1.15 -1.30 -11.56
C PRO A 15 0.89 -2.73 -12.07
N LEU A 16 -0.03 -2.92 -13.02
CA LEU A 16 -0.25 -4.25 -13.58
C LEU A 16 0.97 -4.78 -14.34
N ARG A 17 1.64 -3.93 -15.12
CA ARG A 17 2.92 -4.30 -15.76
C ARG A 17 4.00 -4.57 -14.72
N HIS A 18 4.07 -3.78 -13.66
CA HIS A 18 5.01 -4.02 -12.55
C HIS A 18 4.81 -5.41 -11.96
N ALA A 19 3.57 -5.78 -11.62
CA ALA A 19 3.23 -7.09 -11.09
C ALA A 19 3.54 -8.23 -12.08
N ARG A 20 3.36 -8.02 -13.40
CA ARG A 20 3.70 -9.02 -14.43
C ARG A 20 5.21 -9.25 -14.53
N LEU A 21 5.99 -8.18 -14.65
CA LEU A 21 7.45 -8.25 -14.75
C LEU A 21 8.09 -8.81 -13.48
N ARG A 22 7.45 -8.58 -12.33
CA ARG A 22 7.99 -8.89 -11.00
C ARG A 22 7.10 -9.89 -10.25
N ARG A 23 6.47 -10.81 -10.97
CA ARG A 23 5.46 -11.74 -10.42
C ARG A 23 5.97 -12.56 -9.24
N GLU A 24 7.18 -13.10 -9.34
CA GLU A 24 7.80 -13.87 -8.24
C GLU A 24 8.05 -12.99 -7.01
N ALA A 25 8.57 -11.79 -7.21
CA ALA A 25 8.75 -10.82 -6.13
C ALA A 25 7.41 -10.44 -5.49
N ALA A 26 6.35 -10.27 -6.28
CA ALA A 26 5.00 -9.97 -5.78
C ALA A 26 4.44 -11.11 -4.92
N LEU A 27 4.68 -12.36 -5.31
CA LEU A 27 4.34 -13.54 -4.50
C LEU A 27 5.12 -13.56 -3.18
N LEU A 28 6.41 -13.23 -3.20
CA LEU A 28 7.23 -13.15 -1.98
C LEU A 28 6.78 -12.03 -1.05
N ILE A 29 6.43 -10.86 -1.59
CA ILE A 29 5.87 -9.76 -0.79
C ILE A 29 4.55 -10.17 -0.15
N ARG A 30 3.66 -10.81 -0.91
CA ARG A 30 2.42 -11.37 -0.35
C ARG A 30 2.70 -12.36 0.78
N GLN A 31 3.64 -13.28 0.58
CA GLN A 31 4.02 -14.23 1.62
C GLN A 31 4.58 -13.52 2.86
N ALA A 32 5.44 -12.51 2.70
CA ALA A 32 6.02 -11.75 3.80
C ALA A 32 4.96 -11.01 4.63
N CYS A 33 3.95 -10.41 3.98
CA CYS A 33 2.85 -9.74 4.68
C CYS A 33 2.01 -10.69 5.54
N PHE A 34 1.91 -11.97 5.16
CA PHE A 34 1.06 -12.94 5.86
C PHE A 34 1.84 -14.07 6.57
N ALA A 35 3.16 -14.03 6.58
CA ALA A 35 4.01 -15.07 7.17
C ALA A 35 3.72 -15.30 8.67
N GLY A 36 3.33 -14.24 9.38
CA GLY A 36 2.97 -14.29 10.80
C GLY A 36 1.52 -14.68 11.10
N VAL A 37 0.67 -14.85 10.07
CA VAL A 37 -0.73 -15.23 10.27
C VAL A 37 -0.80 -16.75 10.50
N PRO A 38 -1.27 -17.21 11.67
CA PRO A 38 -1.39 -18.64 11.95
C PRO A 38 -2.24 -19.34 10.88
N ARG A 39 -1.78 -20.48 10.35
CA ARG A 39 -2.45 -21.20 9.26
C ARG A 39 -3.91 -21.55 9.53
N PHE A 40 -4.29 -21.79 10.79
CA PHE A 40 -5.69 -22.05 11.18
C PHE A 40 -6.59 -20.82 11.07
N LEU A 41 -6.02 -19.61 11.03
CA LEU A 41 -6.71 -18.37 10.68
C LEU A 41 -6.71 -18.08 9.17
N GLY A 42 -6.22 -19.01 8.34
CA GLY A 42 -6.18 -18.86 6.88
C GLY A 42 -7.57 -18.62 6.24
N GLY A 43 -8.63 -19.19 6.83
CA GLY A 43 -10.02 -18.87 6.45
C GLY A 43 -10.39 -17.41 6.74
N GLY A 44 -9.83 -16.83 7.81
CA GLY A 44 -10.00 -15.41 8.15
C GLY A 44 -9.36 -14.48 7.13
N LEU A 45 -8.20 -14.84 6.56
CA LEU A 45 -7.58 -14.06 5.48
C LEU A 45 -8.46 -14.03 4.22
N ALA A 46 -9.01 -15.18 3.82
CA ALA A 46 -9.90 -15.22 2.65
C ALA A 46 -11.17 -14.36 2.87
N LEU A 47 -11.72 -14.34 4.08
CA LEU A 47 -12.85 -13.49 4.42
C LEU A 47 -12.48 -12.00 4.43
N ALA A 48 -11.33 -11.64 5.00
CA ALA A 48 -10.82 -10.28 4.99
C ALA A 48 -10.62 -9.77 3.56
N ASP A 49 -10.06 -10.62 2.69
CA ASP A 49 -9.79 -10.29 1.29
C ASP A 49 -11.07 -10.08 0.48
N ARG A 50 -12.06 -10.96 0.67
CA ARG A 50 -13.40 -10.77 0.08
C ARG A 50 -14.08 -9.51 0.61
N GLY A 51 -13.92 -9.20 1.90
CA GLY A 51 -14.44 -7.96 2.48
C GLY A 51 -13.79 -6.72 1.88
N ALA A 52 -12.46 -6.75 1.68
CA ALA A 52 -11.71 -5.70 1.00
C ALA A 52 -12.18 -5.53 -0.45
N ALA A 53 -12.26 -6.63 -1.21
CA ALA A 53 -12.75 -6.62 -2.60
C ALA A 53 -14.19 -6.08 -2.71
N TRP A 54 -15.09 -6.51 -1.81
CA TRP A 54 -16.47 -6.03 -1.76
C TRP A 54 -16.56 -4.54 -1.44
N TRP A 55 -15.73 -4.05 -0.52
CA TRP A 55 -15.75 -2.65 -0.18
C TRP A 55 -15.16 -1.78 -1.31
N LEU A 56 -14.08 -2.24 -1.94
CA LEU A 56 -13.48 -1.61 -3.12
C LEU A 56 -14.47 -1.49 -4.29
N SER A 57 -15.26 -2.54 -4.56
CA SER A 57 -16.26 -2.51 -5.64
C SER A 57 -17.40 -1.51 -5.42
N ARG A 58 -17.57 -1.04 -4.18
CA ARG A 58 -18.54 0.00 -3.81
C ARG A 58 -17.91 1.39 -3.64
N SER A 59 -16.59 1.48 -3.75
CA SER A 59 -15.82 2.72 -3.63
C SER A 59 -15.71 3.43 -4.97
N ALA A 60 -15.29 4.70 -4.94
CA ALA A 60 -14.96 5.46 -6.14
C ALA A 60 -13.51 5.27 -6.62
N SER A 61 -12.80 4.22 -6.15
CA SER A 61 -11.40 3.99 -6.51
C SER A 61 -11.22 3.77 -8.01
N CYS A 62 -10.31 4.53 -8.61
CA CYS A 62 -9.89 4.33 -10.00
C CYS A 62 -8.97 3.11 -10.18
N TYR A 63 -8.48 2.51 -9.10
CA TYR A 63 -7.57 1.37 -9.13
C TYR A 63 -8.29 0.02 -9.06
N ALA A 64 -9.61 -0.01 -8.85
CA ALA A 64 -10.36 -1.26 -8.64
C ALA A 64 -10.14 -2.29 -9.77
N ALA A 65 -10.23 -1.87 -11.03
CA ALA A 65 -10.02 -2.75 -12.17
C ALA A 65 -8.57 -3.25 -12.29
N GLU A 66 -7.60 -2.37 -11.99
CA GLU A 66 -6.18 -2.73 -12.02
C GLU A 66 -5.83 -3.70 -10.89
N LEU A 67 -6.36 -3.47 -9.70
CA LEU A 67 -6.17 -4.34 -8.54
C LEU A 67 -6.78 -5.72 -8.77
N GLU A 68 -7.95 -5.81 -9.40
CA GLU A 68 -8.56 -7.10 -9.77
C GLU A 68 -7.67 -7.87 -10.75
N ALA A 69 -7.17 -7.20 -11.80
CA ALA A 69 -6.25 -7.82 -12.77
C ALA A 69 -4.93 -8.30 -12.13
N ILE A 70 -4.44 -7.58 -11.12
CA ILE A 70 -3.26 -7.99 -10.34
C ILE A 70 -3.60 -9.19 -9.44
N ALA A 71 -4.77 -9.21 -8.81
CA ALA A 71 -5.21 -10.32 -7.97
C ALA A 71 -5.37 -11.63 -8.77
N GLU A 72 -5.92 -11.55 -9.99
CA GLU A 72 -5.99 -12.69 -10.92
C GLU A 72 -4.59 -13.18 -11.34
N LEU A 73 -3.66 -12.26 -11.57
CA LEU A 73 -2.28 -12.57 -11.97
C LEU A 73 -1.47 -13.23 -10.85
N ILE A 74 -1.55 -12.66 -9.64
CA ILE A 74 -0.86 -13.12 -8.43
C ILE A 74 -1.79 -14.09 -7.70
N ALA A 75 -2.03 -15.25 -8.30
CA ALA A 75 -2.93 -16.28 -7.81
C ALA A 75 -2.91 -16.45 -6.28
N GLY A 76 -4.08 -16.30 -5.65
CA GLY A 76 -4.32 -16.55 -4.22
C GLY A 76 -4.95 -15.38 -3.47
N THR A 77 -5.27 -15.60 -2.19
CA THR A 77 -5.92 -14.60 -1.32
C THR A 77 -4.92 -13.62 -0.70
N GLY A 78 -5.32 -12.37 -0.54
CA GLY A 78 -4.63 -11.36 0.26
C GLY A 78 -4.20 -10.12 -0.53
N ILE A 79 -4.36 -10.10 -1.86
CA ILE A 79 -3.95 -8.96 -2.69
C ILE A 79 -4.80 -7.73 -2.40
N HIS A 80 -6.13 -7.88 -2.31
CA HIS A 80 -7.02 -6.78 -1.93
C HIS A 80 -6.75 -6.33 -0.50
N THR A 81 -6.56 -7.26 0.44
CA THR A 81 -6.25 -6.95 1.85
C THR A 81 -4.94 -6.18 2.01
N MET A 82 -3.90 -6.58 1.29
CA MET A 82 -2.61 -5.87 1.27
C MET A 82 -2.75 -4.47 0.70
N ASN A 83 -3.46 -4.34 -0.42
CA ASN A 83 -3.85 -3.07 -1.01
C ASN A 83 -4.97 -2.35 -0.25
N MET A 84 -5.25 -2.77 0.98
CA MET A 84 -6.04 -2.00 1.95
C MET A 84 -5.22 -1.63 3.19
N SER A 85 -4.00 -2.15 3.32
CA SER A 85 -3.16 -2.05 4.51
C SER A 85 -2.30 -0.76 4.55
N TYR A 86 -2.89 0.39 4.21
CA TYR A 86 -2.25 1.73 4.26
C TYR A 86 -2.14 2.28 5.69
N GLN A 87 -2.44 1.45 6.69
CA GLN A 87 -2.81 1.84 8.03
C GLN A 87 -1.70 1.59 9.05
N TRP A 88 -0.45 1.81 8.66
CA TRP A 88 0.71 1.55 9.52
C TRP A 88 1.58 2.79 9.73
N GLY A 89 2.47 2.70 10.73
CA GLY A 89 3.28 3.80 11.21
C GLY A 89 4.20 4.39 10.15
N CYS A 90 4.47 5.68 10.29
CA CYS A 90 5.34 6.42 9.38
C CYS A 90 5.82 7.71 10.02
N THR A 91 7.05 8.09 9.71
CA THR A 91 7.66 9.37 10.09
C THR A 91 8.14 10.07 8.83
N THR A 92 7.90 11.37 8.71
CA THR A 92 8.25 12.16 7.53
C THR A 92 8.85 13.50 7.96
N ALA A 93 9.86 13.96 7.22
CA ALA A 93 10.42 15.30 7.36
C ALA A 93 10.60 15.94 5.97
N ALA A 94 10.25 17.22 5.85
CA ALA A 94 10.59 18.05 4.70
C ALA A 94 11.63 19.08 5.15
N LEU A 95 12.83 19.02 4.56
CA LEU A 95 13.96 19.84 4.94
C LEU A 95 14.32 20.77 3.77
N PRO A 96 14.42 22.09 3.99
CA PRO A 96 14.91 22.99 2.95
C PRO A 96 16.36 22.66 2.62
N GLN A 97 16.69 22.63 1.32
CA GLN A 97 18.04 22.60 0.78
C GLN A 97 18.25 23.85 -0.10
N ALA A 98 19.49 24.14 -0.52
CA ALA A 98 19.82 25.36 -1.24
C ALA A 98 18.98 25.58 -2.52
N GLU A 99 18.70 24.51 -3.27
CA GLU A 99 18.02 24.57 -4.58
C GLU A 99 16.70 23.78 -4.63
N ALA A 100 16.37 23.03 -3.57
CA ALA A 100 15.21 22.14 -3.54
C ALA A 100 14.75 21.84 -2.10
N THR A 101 13.66 21.10 -1.95
CA THR A 101 13.25 20.52 -0.67
C THR A 101 13.62 19.05 -0.64
N MET A 102 14.34 18.62 0.38
CA MET A 102 14.63 17.21 0.64
C MET A 102 13.46 16.60 1.43
N LEU A 103 12.85 15.55 0.89
CA LEU A 103 11.80 14.79 1.56
C LEU A 103 12.39 13.48 2.11
N LEU A 104 12.33 13.31 3.43
CA LEU A 104 12.77 12.10 4.12
C LEU A 104 11.55 11.39 4.69
N ARG A 105 11.54 10.05 4.63
CA ARG A 105 10.50 9.25 5.28
C ARG A 105 10.99 7.91 5.82
N THR A 106 10.25 7.38 6.78
CA THR A 106 10.24 5.96 7.17
C THR A 106 8.84 5.38 7.03
N LEU A 107 8.77 4.08 6.77
CA LEU A 107 7.54 3.29 6.80
C LEU A 107 7.75 2.14 7.78
N ASP A 108 6.96 2.16 8.86
CA ASP A 108 7.16 1.31 10.03
C ASP A 108 6.09 0.21 10.05
N TRP A 109 6.21 -0.73 9.13
CA TRP A 109 5.23 -1.81 8.95
C TRP A 109 5.71 -3.09 9.67
N PRO A 110 4.84 -3.82 10.39
CA PRO A 110 5.21 -4.99 11.17
C PRO A 110 5.38 -6.28 10.33
N PHE A 111 5.80 -6.15 9.08
CA PHE A 111 5.97 -7.28 8.14
C PHE A 111 7.46 -7.56 7.94
N ALA A 112 7.95 -8.60 8.62
CA ALA A 112 9.34 -9.00 8.51
C ALA A 112 9.72 -9.32 7.06
N GLY A 113 10.78 -8.69 6.56
CA GLY A 113 11.29 -8.90 5.21
C GLY A 113 10.65 -8.02 4.12
N LEU A 114 9.55 -7.31 4.40
CA LEU A 114 8.89 -6.44 3.41
C LEU A 114 9.83 -5.39 2.82
N GLY A 115 10.69 -4.78 3.65
CA GLY A 115 11.67 -3.78 3.22
C GLY A 115 12.70 -4.31 2.19
N ARG A 116 12.90 -5.63 2.10
CA ARG A 116 13.86 -6.23 1.15
C ARG A 116 13.34 -6.30 -0.28
N GLY A 117 12.02 -6.19 -0.48
CA GLY A 117 11.41 -6.21 -1.81
C GLY A 117 10.86 -4.85 -2.24
N VAL A 118 11.34 -3.76 -1.62
CA VAL A 118 11.06 -2.40 -2.09
C VAL A 118 11.70 -2.21 -3.47
N GLU A 119 10.95 -1.60 -4.38
CA GLU A 119 11.40 -1.23 -5.71
C GLU A 119 10.96 0.20 -6.04
N VAL A 120 11.64 0.83 -6.99
CA VAL A 120 11.20 2.09 -7.60
C VAL A 120 10.52 1.76 -8.92
N ALA A 121 9.23 2.04 -9.04
CA ALA A 121 8.49 1.95 -10.29
C ALA A 121 8.53 3.32 -11.00
N TRP A 122 9.09 3.37 -12.21
CA TRP A 122 8.99 4.54 -13.06
C TRP A 122 7.66 4.47 -13.83
N GLN A 123 6.73 5.34 -13.46
CA GLN A 123 5.36 5.34 -13.93
C GLN A 123 5.06 6.60 -14.75
N LYS A 124 4.00 6.52 -15.55
CA LYS A 124 3.44 7.65 -16.30
C LYS A 124 1.98 7.80 -15.94
N GLY A 125 1.58 9.01 -15.56
CA GLY A 125 0.18 9.38 -15.32
C GLY A 125 -0.26 10.54 -16.21
N PRO A 126 -1.50 11.03 -16.05
CA PRO A 126 -2.03 12.15 -16.83
C PRO A 126 -1.21 13.44 -16.70
N ALA A 127 -0.55 13.63 -15.54
CA ALA A 127 0.32 14.77 -15.28
C ALA A 127 1.78 14.51 -15.68
N GLY A 128 2.10 13.45 -16.42
CA GLY A 128 3.46 13.09 -16.82
C GLY A 128 4.10 12.00 -15.95
N GLU A 129 5.42 11.87 -16.07
CA GLU A 129 6.19 10.79 -15.45
C GLU A 129 6.53 11.05 -13.99
N PHE A 130 6.63 9.98 -13.20
CA PHE A 130 7.01 10.03 -11.80
C PHE A 130 7.63 8.69 -11.34
N PHE A 131 8.38 8.74 -10.25
CA PHE A 131 8.92 7.57 -9.55
C PHE A 131 8.04 7.25 -8.35
N ASN A 132 7.69 5.98 -8.16
CA ASN A 132 6.95 5.46 -7.03
C ASN A 132 7.81 4.46 -6.26
N VAL A 133 8.07 4.71 -4.98
CA VAL A 133 8.75 3.72 -4.12
C VAL A 133 7.68 2.80 -3.55
N THR A 134 7.65 1.57 -4.05
CA THR A 134 6.52 0.64 -3.90
C THR A 134 6.98 -0.82 -3.84
N TRP A 135 6.02 -1.74 -3.90
CA TRP A 135 6.22 -3.17 -4.01
C TRP A 135 5.46 -3.74 -5.21
N PRO A 136 5.99 -4.77 -5.88
CA PRO A 136 5.24 -5.52 -6.89
C PRO A 136 3.88 -6.01 -6.35
N GLY A 137 2.80 -5.70 -7.08
CA GLY A 137 1.43 -6.05 -6.69
C GLY A 137 0.69 -4.97 -5.89
N ALA A 138 1.33 -3.84 -5.59
CA ALA A 138 0.66 -2.66 -5.04
C ALA A 138 0.21 -1.69 -6.15
N VAL A 139 -1.01 -1.16 -6.07
CA VAL A 139 -1.57 -0.22 -7.08
C VAL A 139 -1.45 1.26 -6.69
N GLY A 140 -1.44 1.55 -5.38
CA GLY A 140 -1.37 2.91 -4.86
C GLY A 140 0.03 3.53 -4.87
N VAL A 141 0.08 4.82 -4.58
CA VAL A 141 1.32 5.59 -4.38
C VAL A 141 1.34 6.13 -2.97
N ILE A 142 2.25 5.64 -2.13
CA ILE A 142 2.44 6.18 -0.78
C ILE A 142 3.69 7.05 -0.67
N THR A 143 4.67 6.81 -1.54
CA THR A 143 5.93 7.56 -1.67
C THR A 143 6.17 7.82 -3.14
N GLY A 144 6.19 9.08 -3.56
CA GLY A 144 6.41 9.41 -4.96
C GLY A 144 7.24 10.66 -5.17
N MET A 145 7.91 10.72 -6.32
CA MET A 145 8.64 11.89 -6.79
C MET A 145 8.37 12.13 -8.27
N ALA A 146 7.92 13.33 -8.59
CA ALA A 146 7.84 13.85 -9.94
C ALA A 146 8.98 14.86 -10.15
N PRO A 147 10.09 14.48 -10.83
CA PRO A 147 11.27 15.32 -10.95
C PRO A 147 10.95 16.73 -11.49
N GLY A 148 11.57 17.75 -10.90
CA GLY A 148 11.34 19.16 -11.25
C GLY A 148 9.96 19.70 -10.87
N ARG A 149 9.10 18.91 -10.21
CA ARG A 149 7.73 19.31 -9.85
C ARG A 149 7.47 19.20 -8.36
N PHE A 150 7.46 17.98 -7.81
CA PHE A 150 7.23 17.75 -6.38
C PHE A 150 7.65 16.34 -5.95
N ALA A 151 7.80 16.16 -4.64
CA ALA A 151 7.77 14.85 -4.00
C ALA A 151 6.61 14.82 -3.00
N ALA A 152 5.98 13.65 -2.84
CA ALA A 152 4.82 13.48 -2.00
C ALA A 152 4.91 12.16 -1.22
N VAL A 153 4.49 12.21 0.03
CA VAL A 153 4.33 11.04 0.89
C VAL A 153 3.04 11.16 1.68
N ILE A 154 2.40 10.02 1.93
CA ILE A 154 1.23 9.96 2.81
C ILE A 154 1.61 9.31 4.14
N ASN A 155 1.10 9.90 5.22
CA ASN A 155 1.15 9.34 6.56
C ASN A 155 -0.26 9.01 7.03
N GLN A 156 -0.42 7.90 7.74
CA GLN A 156 -1.71 7.55 8.33
C GLN A 156 -2.13 8.61 9.34
N ALA A 157 -3.37 9.10 9.23
CA ALA A 157 -3.93 10.00 10.24
C ALA A 157 -4.08 9.30 11.60
N PRO A 158 -3.95 10.01 12.73
CA PRO A 158 -4.15 9.43 14.05
C PRO A 158 -5.52 8.73 14.18
N LEU A 159 -5.55 7.58 14.87
CA LEU A 159 -6.78 6.86 15.17
C LEU A 159 -7.73 7.78 15.93
N ARG A 160 -8.96 7.99 15.42
CA ARG A 160 -9.99 8.71 16.16
C ARG A 160 -10.36 7.93 17.40
N ARG A 161 -9.91 8.42 18.56
CA ARG A 161 -10.20 7.85 19.87
C ARG A 161 -11.55 8.31 20.39
N ARG A 162 -12.41 7.37 20.75
CA ARG A 162 -13.70 7.59 21.41
C ARG A 162 -13.61 7.17 22.88
N VAL A 163 -12.84 6.13 23.18
CA VAL A 163 -12.67 5.61 24.54
C VAL A 163 -11.24 5.84 25.02
N TRP A 164 -11.07 6.64 26.07
CA TRP A 164 -9.76 7.01 26.61
C TRP A 164 -9.24 6.12 27.75
N LEU A 165 -9.93 5.02 28.03
CA LEU A 165 -9.53 4.02 29.03
C LEU A 165 -8.34 3.17 28.55
N PRO A 166 -7.43 2.74 29.45
CA PRO A 166 -6.37 1.78 29.14
C PRO A 166 -6.94 0.50 28.54
N GLY A 167 -6.30 -0.02 27.48
CA GLY A 167 -6.72 -1.27 26.83
C GLY A 167 -7.89 -1.16 25.83
N CYS A 168 -8.63 -0.05 25.78
CA CYS A 168 -9.81 0.07 24.90
C CYS A 168 -9.49 0.40 23.42
N ARG A 169 -8.22 0.35 23.00
CA ARG A 169 -7.83 0.66 21.60
C ARG A 169 -8.49 -0.27 20.60
N ALA A 170 -8.70 -1.54 20.93
CA ALA A 170 -9.37 -2.50 20.06
C ALA A 170 -10.81 -2.06 19.72
N ILE A 171 -11.52 -1.45 20.66
CA ILE A 171 -12.86 -0.89 20.44
C ILE A 171 -12.77 0.28 19.46
N ASP A 172 -11.82 1.20 19.67
CA ASP A 172 -11.61 2.33 18.76
C ASP A 172 -11.26 1.83 17.34
N TYR A 173 -10.39 0.84 17.19
CA TYR A 173 -10.09 0.23 15.89
C TYR A 173 -11.34 -0.38 15.24
N GLY A 174 -12.11 -1.17 15.98
CA GLY A 174 -13.34 -1.79 15.48
C GLY A 174 -14.38 -0.76 15.03
N VAL A 175 -14.61 0.29 15.83
CA VAL A 175 -15.57 1.35 15.48
C VAL A 175 -15.10 2.15 14.27
N ASN A 176 -13.82 2.50 14.17
CA ASN A 176 -13.30 3.20 12.99
C ASN A 176 -13.42 2.32 11.74
N LEU A 177 -13.07 1.03 11.81
CA LEU A 177 -13.23 0.10 10.70
C LEU A 177 -14.68 0.02 10.23
N VAL A 178 -15.63 -0.20 11.15
CA VAL A 178 -17.06 -0.27 10.82
C VAL A 178 -17.55 1.02 10.19
N GLN A 179 -17.14 2.19 10.72
CA GLN A 179 -17.53 3.48 10.15
C GLN A 179 -16.95 3.70 8.76
N THR A 180 -15.68 3.36 8.53
CA THR A 180 -15.04 3.43 7.22
C THR A 180 -15.79 2.53 6.23
N VAL A 181 -15.97 1.25 6.55
CA VAL A 181 -16.63 0.31 5.64
C VAL A 181 -18.08 0.70 5.34
N ALA A 182 -18.81 1.25 6.32
CA ALA A 182 -20.22 1.60 6.16
C ALA A 182 -20.45 2.95 5.45
N ARG A 183 -19.56 3.94 5.67
CA ARG A 183 -19.80 5.34 5.26
C ARG A 183 -18.84 5.84 4.19
N GLU A 184 -17.61 5.36 4.20
CA GLU A 184 -16.61 5.80 3.24
C GLU A 184 -16.82 5.10 1.91
N ARG A 185 -17.11 5.90 0.89
CA ARG A 185 -17.26 5.47 -0.51
C ARG A 185 -16.36 6.27 -1.44
N GLY A 186 -15.57 7.19 -0.88
CA GLY A 186 -14.54 7.95 -1.57
C GLY A 186 -13.38 7.05 -1.99
N TRP A 187 -12.17 7.60 -1.97
CA TRP A 187 -10.99 6.90 -2.51
C TRP A 187 -10.20 6.23 -1.38
N PRO A 188 -10.46 4.94 -1.06
CA PRO A 188 -9.33 4.11 -0.76
C PRO A 188 -8.51 3.88 -2.03
N PRO A 189 -7.24 3.52 -1.88
CA PRO A 189 -6.49 2.94 -2.98
C PRO A 189 -7.25 1.75 -3.54
#